data_AF-A0A1F4V370-F1
#
_entry.id   AF-A0A1F4V370-F1
#
_cell.length_a   1.000
_cell.length_b   1.000
_cell.length_c   1.000
_cell.angle_alpha   90.00
_cell.angle_beta   90.00
_cell.angle_gamma   90.00
#
_symmetry.space_group_name_H-M   'P 1'
#
loop_
_entity.id
_entity.type
_entity.pdbx_description
1 polymer ?
#
loop_
_entity_poly.entity_id
_entity_poly.type
_entity_poly.pdbx_seq_one_letter_code
_entity_poly.pdbx_strand_id
1 'polypeptide(L)'
;KNSELKNSLILAVVELGRYALYHLSYEEECIFKFMCTECKDHPLSHDYYREKVKGYLKKVRTEGTDIYALAEELAVFSREWLSNHIAQKDKEYVPCMVKNNVK
;
A
#
# COMPACT_ATOMS: atom_id res chain seq x y z
N LYS A 1 -8.00 26.50 -10.99
CA LYS A 1 -6.94 26.58 -9.96
C LYS A 1 -7.22 25.72 -8.72
N ASN A 2 -8.16 26.06 -7.82
CA ASN A 2 -8.37 25.26 -6.59
C ASN A 2 -9.12 23.91 -6.85
N SER A 3 -10.04 23.87 -7.84
CA SER A 3 -10.75 22.63 -8.21
C SER A 3 -9.87 21.61 -8.95
N GLU A 4 -8.97 22.06 -9.83
CA GLU A 4 -8.05 21.17 -10.55
C GLU A 4 -7.09 20.48 -9.59
N LEU A 5 -6.51 21.21 -8.65
CA LEU A 5 -5.66 20.64 -7.61
C LEU A 5 -6.42 19.63 -6.76
N LYS A 6 -7.63 19.98 -6.30
CA LYS A 6 -8.50 19.07 -5.56
C LYS A 6 -8.77 17.78 -6.35
N ASN A 7 -9.08 17.87 -7.64
CA ASN A 7 -9.32 16.71 -8.48
C ASN A 7 -8.05 15.86 -8.65
N SER A 8 -6.89 16.48 -8.86
CA SER A 8 -5.61 15.78 -8.92
C SER A 8 -5.28 15.05 -7.62
N LEU A 9 -5.59 15.64 -6.45
CA LEU A 9 -5.41 14.98 -5.15
C LEU A 9 -6.35 13.78 -4.97
N ILE A 10 -7.61 13.90 -5.38
CA ILE A 10 -8.56 12.77 -5.39
C ILE A 10 -8.01 11.63 -6.25
N LEU A 11 -7.55 11.94 -7.47
CA LEU A 11 -6.96 10.95 -8.37
C LEU A 11 -5.71 10.31 -7.75
N ALA A 12 -4.83 11.10 -7.13
CA ALA A 12 -3.62 10.59 -6.47
C ALA A 12 -3.95 9.63 -5.32
N VAL A 13 -4.94 9.96 -4.47
CA VAL A 13 -5.42 9.08 -3.39
C VAL A 13 -5.94 7.75 -3.95
N VAL A 14 -6.73 7.80 -5.03
CA VAL A 14 -7.31 6.61 -5.65
C VAL A 14 -6.24 5.74 -6.31
N GLU A 15 -5.34 6.33 -7.09
CA GLU A 15 -4.31 5.58 -7.82
C GLU A 15 -3.25 4.99 -6.87
N LEU A 16 -2.85 5.74 -5.83
CA LEU A 16 -1.96 5.21 -4.79
C LEU A 16 -2.60 4.00 -4.10
N GLY A 17 -3.87 4.13 -3.70
CA GLY A 17 -4.60 3.03 -3.06
C GLY A 17 -4.72 1.81 -3.98
N ARG A 18 -5.10 2.01 -5.25
CA ARG A 18 -5.24 0.94 -6.24
C ARG A 18 -3.91 0.21 -6.47
N TYR A 19 -2.83 0.96 -6.69
CA TYR A 19 -1.52 0.37 -6.94
C TYR A 19 -0.98 -0.37 -5.72
N ALA A 20 -1.13 0.19 -4.52
CA ALA A 20 -0.70 -0.50 -3.31
C ALA A 20 -1.46 -1.82 -3.11
N LEU A 21 -2.79 -1.84 -3.25
CA LEU A 21 -3.57 -3.08 -3.14
C LEU A 21 -3.13 -4.15 -4.14
N TYR A 22 -2.79 -3.74 -5.38
CA TYR A 22 -2.25 -4.64 -6.40
C TYR A 22 -0.85 -5.16 -6.01
N HIS A 23 0.05 -4.28 -5.61
CA HIS A 23 1.43 -4.63 -5.27
C HIS A 23 1.50 -5.60 -4.09
N LEU A 24 0.74 -5.34 -3.03
CA LEU A 24 0.66 -6.22 -1.86
C LEU A 24 0.14 -7.62 -2.23
N SER A 25 -0.86 -7.70 -3.12
CA SER A 25 -1.38 -8.99 -3.61
C SER A 25 -0.34 -9.73 -4.44
N TYR A 26 0.40 -9.04 -5.30
CA TYR A 26 1.46 -9.65 -6.10
C TYR A 26 2.56 -10.27 -5.23
N GLU A 27 2.99 -9.57 -4.18
CA GLU A 27 3.96 -10.11 -3.21
C GLU A 27 3.42 -11.34 -2.49
N GLU A 28 2.18 -11.29 -2.00
CA GLU A 28 1.53 -12.42 -1.33
C GLU A 28 1.42 -13.64 -2.27
N GLU A 29 1.07 -13.43 -3.53
CA GLU A 29 1.04 -14.47 -4.56
C GLU A 29 2.43 -15.11 -4.75
N CYS A 30 3.49 -14.30 -4.81
CA CYS A 30 4.87 -14.80 -4.90
C CYS A 30 5.27 -15.58 -3.63
N ILE A 31 5.02 -15.03 -2.43
CA ILE A 31 5.33 -15.67 -1.15
C ILE A 31 4.64 -17.03 -1.05
N PHE A 32 3.36 -17.10 -1.41
CA PHE A 32 2.59 -18.35 -1.42
C PHE A 32 3.13 -19.34 -2.46
N LYS A 33 3.30 -18.89 -3.71
CA LYS A 33 3.75 -19.72 -4.83
C LYS A 33 5.11 -20.37 -4.58
N PHE A 34 6.03 -19.66 -3.94
CA PHE A 34 7.38 -20.14 -3.67
C PHE A 34 7.57 -20.71 -2.27
N MET A 35 6.50 -20.83 -1.49
CA MET A 35 6.48 -21.41 -0.15
C MET A 35 7.51 -20.74 0.79
N CYS A 36 7.56 -19.41 0.79
CA CYS A 36 8.50 -18.65 1.62
C CYS A 36 8.05 -18.66 3.09
N THR A 37 8.38 -19.72 3.83
CA THR A 37 7.89 -20.00 5.19
C THR A 37 8.23 -18.93 6.22
N GLU A 38 9.34 -18.22 6.03
CA GLU A 38 9.79 -17.14 6.90
C GLU A 38 8.85 -15.92 6.86
N CYS A 39 8.04 -15.77 5.80
CA CYS A 39 7.18 -14.61 5.56
C CYS A 39 5.72 -14.86 5.97
N LYS A 40 5.47 -15.76 6.92
CA LYS A 40 4.10 -16.18 7.32
C LYS A 40 3.24 -15.04 7.87
N ASP A 41 3.86 -14.00 8.45
CA ASP A 41 3.17 -12.83 9.01
C ASP A 41 3.10 -11.64 8.04
N HIS A 42 3.72 -11.76 6.86
CA HIS A 42 3.73 -10.73 5.83
C HIS A 42 2.31 -10.28 5.42
N PRO A 43 1.34 -11.20 5.17
CA PRO A 43 -0.03 -10.81 4.85
C PRO A 43 -0.72 -10.04 5.98
N LEU A 44 -0.36 -10.28 7.26
CA LEU A 44 -0.94 -9.54 8.38
C LEU A 44 -0.50 -8.07 8.39
N SER A 45 0.76 -7.80 8.03
CA SER A 45 1.25 -6.42 7.84
C SER A 45 0.50 -5.76 6.68
N HIS A 46 0.31 -6.48 5.58
CA HIS A 46 -0.42 -5.99 4.42
C HIS A 46 -1.87 -5.67 4.75
N ASP A 47 -2.58 -6.56 5.46
CA ASP A 47 -3.96 -6.35 5.87
C ASP A 47 -4.13 -5.07 6.70
N TYR A 48 -3.19 -4.77 7.61
CA TYR A 48 -3.19 -3.50 8.33
C TYR A 48 -3.16 -2.29 7.37
N TYR A 49 -2.28 -2.31 6.37
CA TYR A 49 -2.21 -1.25 5.38
C TYR A 49 -3.46 -1.18 4.50
N ARG A 50 -3.97 -2.34 4.03
CA ARG A 50 -5.19 -2.45 3.21
C ARG A 50 -6.37 -1.81 3.94
N GLU A 51 -6.55 -2.07 5.24
CA GLU A 51 -7.65 -1.49 6.02
C GLU A 51 -7.53 0.03 6.14
N LYS A 52 -6.32 0.56 6.35
CA LYS A 52 -6.09 2.02 6.36
C LYS A 52 -6.41 2.66 5.01
N VAL A 53 -5.91 2.07 3.91
CA VAL A 53 -6.18 2.53 2.53
C VAL A 53 -7.66 2.48 2.18
N LYS A 54 -8.37 1.39 2.51
CA LYS A 54 -9.84 1.32 2.33
C LYS A 54 -10.55 2.45 3.08
N GLY A 55 -10.08 2.78 4.28
CA GLY A 55 -10.55 3.95 5.03
C GLY A 55 -10.38 5.26 4.27
N TYR A 56 -9.20 5.51 3.71
CA TYR A 56 -8.92 6.70 2.88
C TYR A 56 -9.79 6.76 1.61
N LEU A 57 -9.94 5.63 0.92
CA LEU A 57 -10.79 5.51 -0.28
C LEU A 57 -12.29 5.69 0.02
N LYS A 58 -12.74 5.38 1.23
CA LYS A 58 -14.11 5.69 1.67
C LYS A 58 -14.26 7.18 1.97
N LYS A 59 -13.31 7.77 2.71
CA LYS A 59 -13.31 9.21 3.05
C LYS A 59 -13.29 10.07 1.79
N VAL A 60 -12.47 9.76 0.78
CA VAL A 60 -12.37 10.58 -0.45
C VAL A 60 -13.70 10.70 -1.23
N ARG A 61 -14.60 9.73 -1.07
CA ARG A 61 -15.94 9.70 -1.69
C ARG A 61 -17.02 10.36 -0.84
N THR A 62 -16.70 10.72 0.41
CA THR A 62 -17.66 11.28 1.36
C THR A 62 -17.76 12.79 1.14
N GLU A 63 -18.99 13.30 0.97
CA GLU A 63 -19.25 14.72 0.81
C GLU A 63 -18.74 15.53 2.01
N GLY A 64 -18.22 16.73 1.77
CA GLY A 64 -17.66 17.59 2.81
C GLY A 64 -16.26 17.18 3.31
N THR A 65 -15.67 16.09 2.82
CA THR A 65 -14.30 15.71 3.18
C THR A 65 -13.29 16.76 2.75
N ASP A 66 -12.42 17.15 3.68
CA ASP A 66 -11.24 17.96 3.38
C ASP A 66 -10.20 17.10 2.63
N ILE A 67 -10.20 17.23 1.31
CA ILE A 67 -9.32 16.47 0.42
C ILE A 67 -7.84 16.80 0.65
N TYR A 68 -7.51 18.02 1.08
CA TYR A 68 -6.12 18.42 1.32
C TYR A 68 -5.57 17.71 2.54
N ALA A 69 -6.30 17.78 3.66
CA ALA A 69 -5.93 17.08 4.89
C ALA A 69 -5.91 15.56 4.69
N LEU A 70 -6.87 15.01 3.94
CA LEU A 70 -6.91 13.58 3.64
C LEU A 70 -5.69 13.12 2.84
N ALA A 71 -5.30 13.88 1.82
CA ALA A 71 -4.16 13.55 0.98
C ALA A 71 -2.84 13.63 1.76
N GLU A 72 -2.69 14.63 2.64
CA GLU A 72 -1.53 14.73 3.54
C GLU A 72 -1.49 13.58 4.55
N GLU A 73 -2.61 13.25 5.19
CA GLU A 73 -2.72 12.13 6.14
C GLU A 73 -2.30 10.81 5.46
N LEU A 74 -2.84 10.53 4.27
CA LEU A 74 -2.48 9.35 3.48
C LEU A 74 -1.00 9.35 3.10
N ALA A 75 -0.45 10.48 2.66
CA ALA A 75 0.94 10.57 2.23
C ALA A 75 1.92 10.30 3.39
N VAL A 76 1.66 10.88 4.56
CA VAL A 76 2.46 10.66 5.78
C VAL A 76 2.38 9.20 6.21
N PHE A 77 1.15 8.67 6.34
CA PHE A 77 0.93 7.27 6.70
C PHE A 77 1.63 6.31 5.73
N SER A 78 1.45 6.51 4.43
CA SER A 78 2.02 5.64 3.40
C SER A 78 3.54 5.69 3.43
N ARG A 79 4.14 6.88 3.53
CA ARG A 79 5.59 7.04 3.61
C ARG A 79 6.16 6.28 4.81
N GLU A 80 5.58 6.45 5.98
CA GLU A 80 6.07 5.84 7.23
C GLU A 80 5.90 4.32 7.22
N TRP A 81 4.74 3.83 6.77
CA TRP A 81 4.50 2.40 6.69
C TRP A 81 5.40 1.76 5.64
N LEU A 82 5.43 2.29 4.41
CA LEU A 82 6.23 1.72 3.30
C LEU A 82 7.72 1.72 3.63
N SER A 83 8.24 2.79 4.22
CA SER A 83 9.68 2.88 4.52
C SER A 83 10.12 1.80 5.52
N ASN A 84 9.29 1.52 6.52
CA ASN A 84 9.57 0.46 7.49
C ASN A 84 9.29 -0.94 6.91
N HIS A 85 8.17 -1.11 6.19
CA HIS A 85 7.76 -2.37 5.60
C HIS A 85 8.76 -2.86 4.56
N ILE A 86 9.20 -1.98 3.64
CA ILE A 86 10.23 -2.33 2.65
C ILE A 86 11.56 -2.69 3.33
N ALA A 87 11.96 -1.93 4.34
CA ALA A 87 13.25 -2.14 5.00
C ALA A 87 13.29 -3.41 5.86
N GLN A 88 12.15 -3.82 6.43
CA GLN A 88 12.08 -4.88 7.42
C GLN A 88 11.37 -6.12 6.90
N LYS A 89 10.19 -5.99 6.28
CA LYS A 89 9.34 -7.09 5.83
C LYS A 89 9.65 -7.55 4.42
N ASP A 90 9.72 -6.66 3.43
CA ASP A 90 9.96 -7.08 2.04
C ASP A 90 11.34 -7.71 1.85
N LYS A 91 12.32 -7.33 2.67
CA LYS A 91 13.63 -7.98 2.69
C LYS A 91 13.58 -9.44 3.16
N GLU A 92 12.59 -9.86 3.95
CA GLU A 92 12.48 -11.23 4.44
C GLU A 92 12.28 -12.23 3.29
N TYR A 93 11.51 -11.85 2.25
CA TYR A 93 11.27 -12.75 1.12
C TYR A 93 12.36 -12.73 0.04
N VAL A 94 13.29 -11.75 0.06
CA VAL A 94 14.32 -11.58 -0.99
C VAL A 94 15.13 -12.86 -1.26
N PRO A 95 15.65 -13.59 -0.24
CA PRO A 95 16.37 -14.84 -0.47
C PRO A 95 15.51 -15.90 -1.18
N CYS A 96 14.21 -15.96 -0.84
CA CYS A 96 13.25 -16.86 -1.47
C CYS A 96 13.03 -16.50 -2.95
N MET A 97 12.88 -15.21 -3.26
CA MET A 97 12.68 -14.72 -4.63
C MET A 97 13.91 -14.95 -5.51
N VAL A 98 15.12 -14.68 -4.99
CA VAL A 98 16.39 -14.92 -5.70
C VAL A 98 16.56 -16.42 -5.99
N LYS A 99 16.31 -17.28 -5.00
CA LYS A 99 16.38 -18.75 -5.18
C LYS A 99 15.45 -19.24 -6.29
N ASN A 100 14.32 -18.57 -6.50
CA ASN A 100 13.32 -18.93 -7.50
C ASN A 100 13.41 -18.12 -8.81
N ASN A 101 14.50 -17.36 -9.03
CA ASN A 101 14.75 -16.54 -10.21
C ASN A 101 13.64 -15.52 -10.53
N VAL A 102 12.95 -15.03 -9.49
CA VAL A 102 12.05 -13.88 -9.62
C VAL A 102 12.92 -12.63 -9.73
N LYS A 103 12.65 -11.82 -10.75
CA LYS A 103 13.39 -10.57 -11.03
C LYS A 103 12.58 -9.36 -10.63
#